data_AF-A0A1I2TTZ3-F1
#
_entry.id   AF-A0A1I2TTZ3-F1
#
_cell.length_a   1.000
_cell.length_b   1.000
_cell.length_c   1.000
_cell.angle_alpha   90.00
_cell.angle_beta   90.00
_cell.angle_gamma   90.00
#
_symmetry.space_group_name_H-M   'P 1'
#
loop_
_entity.id
_entity.type
_entity.pdbx_description
1 polymer ?
#
loop_
_entity_poly.entity_id
_entity_poly.type
_entity_poly.pdbx_seq_one_letter_code
_entity_poly.pdbx_strand_id
1 'polypeptide(L)' 'MQIIPGKGTGQLKKRVLAVLAQKHIKKLYVRVETDATNVGRVLVHLR' A
#
# COMPACT_ATOMS: atom_id res chain seq x y z
N MET A 1 0.36 8.46 -5.30
CA MET A 1 -0.68 8.39 -4.26
C MET A 1 -0.08 7.90 -2.95
N GLN A 2 -0.42 8.54 -1.83
CA GLN A 2 0.00 8.10 -0.50
C GLN A 2 -1.20 7.49 0.24
N ILE A 3 -0.99 6.34 0.88
CA ILE A 3 -1.99 5.69 1.73
C ILE A 3 -1.38 5.56 3.13
N ILE A 4 -2.07 6.09 4.15
CA ILE A 4 -1.69 5.96 5.56
C ILE A 4 -2.74 5.08 6.26
N PRO A 5 -2.62 3.74 6.21
CA PRO A 5 -3.50 2.84 6.94
C PRO A 5 -3.36 2.90 8.48
N GLY A 6 -2.43 3.70 9.02
CA GLY A 6 -2.23 3.84 10.46
C GLY A 6 -1.38 2.73 11.09
N LYS A 7 -0.97 2.93 12.35
CA LYS A 7 0.03 2.12 13.07
C LYS A 7 -0.54 1.04 14.00
N GLY A 8 -1.83 0.72 13.93
CA GLY A 8 -2.47 -0.27 14.81
C GLY A 8 -1.92 -1.69 14.64
N THR A 9 -2.75 -2.73 14.76
CA THR A 9 -2.30 -4.15 14.65
C THR A 9 -1.75 -4.56 13.27
N GLY A 10 -1.61 -3.63 12.32
CA GLY A 10 -1.11 -3.89 10.97
C GLY A 10 -2.09 -4.62 10.06
N GLN A 11 -3.27 -5.01 10.56
CA GLN A 11 -4.30 -5.70 9.76
C GLN A 11 -4.78 -4.85 8.58
N LEU A 12 -4.96 -3.54 8.78
CA LEU A 12 -5.39 -2.64 7.71
C LEU A 12 -4.31 -2.54 6.62
N LYS A 13 -3.03 -2.44 6.99
CA LYS A 13 -1.91 -2.49 6.03
C LYS A 13 -1.93 -3.78 5.21
N LYS A 14 -2.10 -4.94 5.86
CA LYS A 14 -2.19 -6.23 5.16
C LYS A 14 -3.34 -6.26 4.15
N ARG A 15 -4.53 -5.74 4.52
CA ARG A 15 -5.67 -5.63 3.61
C ARG A 15 -5.40 -4.71 2.43
N VAL A 16 -4.78 -3.55 2.66
CA VAL A 16 -4.39 -2.60 1.60
C VAL A 16 -3.42 -3.26 0.62
N LEU A 17 -2.39 -3.95 1.11
CA LEU A 17 -1.44 -4.66 0.24
C LEU A 17 -2.11 -5.79 -0.55
N ALA A 18 -3.04 -6.53 0.06
CA ALA A 18 -3.80 -7.57 -0.62
C ALA A 18 -4.68 -7.01 -1.74
N VAL A 19 -5.31 -5.84 -1.55
CA VAL A 19 -6.07 -5.15 -2.60
C VAL A 19 -5.16 -4.69 -3.73
N LEU A 20 -4.03 -4.05 -3.41
CA LEU A 20 -3.07 -3.59 -4.41
C LEU A 20 -2.48 -4.75 -5.23
N ALA A 21 -2.31 -5.93 -4.62
CA ALA A 21 -1.82 -7.12 -5.31
C ALA A 21 -2.79 -7.72 -6.35
N GLN A 22 -4.07 -7.31 -6.38
CA GLN A 22 -5.05 -7.83 -7.33
C GLN A 22 -4.67 -7.44 -8.77
N LYS A 23 -4.72 -8.40 -9.70
CA LYS A 23 -4.21 -8.23 -11.08
C LYS A 23 -4.78 -7.02 -11.82
N HIS A 24 -6.06 -6.69 -11.61
CA HIS A 24 -6.71 -5.56 -12.26
C HIS A 24 -6.28 -4.21 -11.65
N ILE A 25 -6.02 -4.18 -10.34
CA ILE A 25 -5.49 -2.98 -9.64
C ILE A 25 -4.01 -2.77 -9.95
N LYS A 26 -3.22 -3.85 -10.04
CA LYS A 26 -1.78 -3.79 -10.34
C LYS A 26 -1.46 -3.11 -11.68
N LYS A 27 -2.41 -3.13 -12.63
CA LYS A 27 -2.27 -2.42 -13.92
C LYS A 27 -2.38 -0.89 -13.79
N LEU A 28 -2.97 -0.40 -12.70
CA LEU A 28 -3.25 1.03 -12.47
C LEU A 28 -2.06 1.79 -11.88
N TYR A 29 -0.97 1.11 -11.52
CA TYR A 29 0.20 1.72 -10.91
C TYR A 29 1.51 1.11 -11.43
N VAL A 30 2.63 1.80 -11.18
CA VAL A 30 3.99 1.38 -11.56
C VAL A 30 4.60 0.52 -10.47
N ARG A 31 4.60 1.01 -9.22
CA ARG A 31 5.18 0.31 -8.07
C ARG A 31 4.51 0.69 -6.75
N VAL A 32 4.69 -0.15 -5.75
CA VAL A 32 4.24 0.07 -4.37
C VAL A 32 5.45 -0.05 -3.44
N GLU A 33 5.56 0.86 -2.49
CA GLU A 33 6.62 0.89 -1.48
C GLU A 33 6.02 0.93 -0.08
N THR A 34 6.68 0.24 0.85
CA THR A 34 6.36 0.35 2.28
C THR A 34 7.47 1.12 2.97
N ASP A 35 7.11 2.18 3.69
CA ASP A 35 8.05 3.02 4.42
C ASP A 35 8.58 2.24 5.65
N ALA A 36 9.91 2.12 5.77
CA ALA A 36 10.58 1.43 6.88
C ALA A 36 10.54 2.23 8.19
N THR A 37 10.54 3.57 8.09
CA THR A 37 10.44 4.51 9.21
C THR A 37 9.00 4.73 9.68
N ASN A 38 8.02 4.60 8.76
CA ASN A 38 6.61 4.63 9.10
C ASN A 38 5.93 3.35 8.63
N VAL A 39 5.96 2.33 9.48
CA VAL A 39 5.36 1.01 9.24
C VAL A 39 3.90 1.07 8.79
N GLY A 40 3.17 2.12 9.11
CA GLY A 40 1.78 2.35 8.70
C GLY A 40 1.60 3.14 7.41
N ARG A 41 2.65 3.35 6.59
CA ARG A 41 2.59 4.07 5.32
C ARG A 41 2.85 3.14 4.14
N VAL A 42 2.03 3.30 3.10
CA VAL A 42 2.16 2.64 1.80
C VAL A 42 2.19 3.73 0.72
N LEU A 43 3.25 3.75 -0.09
CA LEU A 43 3.37 4.61 -1.26
C LEU A 43 2.94 3.85 -2.51
N VAL A 44 2.10 4.45 -3.34
CA VAL A 44 1.67 3.90 -4.63
C VAL A 44 2.04 4.89 -5.72
N HIS A 45 2.94 4.48 -6.62
CA HIS A 45 3.38 5.29 -7.76
C HIS A 45 2.42 5.06 -8.91
N LEU A 46 1.57 6.05 -9.22
CA LEU A 46 0.67 6.02 -10.37
C LEU A 46 1.46 6.38 -11.64
N ARG A 47 0.99 5.91 -12.81
CA ARG A 47 1.50 6.35 -14.11
C ARG A 47 0.94 7.72 -14.46
#